data_AF-A0A7R9ZHN8-F1
#
_entry.id   AF-A0A7R9ZHN8-F1
#
_cell.length_a   1.000
_cell.length_b   1.000
_cell.length_c   1.000
_cell.angle_alpha   90.00
_cell.angle_beta   90.00
_cell.angle_gamma   90.00
#
_symmetry.space_group_name_H-M   'P 1'
#
loop_
_entity.id
_entity.type
_entity.pdbx_description
1 polymer ?
#
loop_
_entity_poly.entity_id
_entity_poly.type
_entity_poly.pdbx_seq_one_letter_code
_entity_poly.pdbx_strand_id
1 'polypeptide(L)'
;AALLLTAIPLLQMDAISRFLLSPDRLRAKRRSEQKYALQKALDGQASAVRAYVQGNVDVGGAGGAAGDGKYDGGDDAAAKKREKAARGAAWRYDPNEEGGHTELLTKDAEYESLAAELLDKTKETPVVVAIDQDPKDERNSREWYLWLAFPPPPPSEELAALDGGKSAKRKWRRVQVPLVPLTSILASKFEDVITSTALCFVADASAGLGTEILGRVAVGCGAGAALIREPLWMSAFASLAASPPGNLPKSKLQTALFALCRLDAWRVRSDVGDCRTVVFTLPGQSCVPTLVPMLQTAFPHERHVFAYDSCAETVRRGIGLQRGRNKLRKLNSNGGAEDTTSSSYPGGSFLSEYLYSLPQSVTSSVPLTPLRTVSKIADRLAPLPSLHAGVAEAWTGAVDRLLTMKADEADNGYLPFVCRTGFLMGRTGKLGDGTEDVSELALTNVLQYVTGTRSRPPKPEVLDAARDALRVVKDECENLVADVPELTGPELKAVEDLAFEHKGILIQDKTLMDTVLPRKEWSLKAAKKLTGCACCAPEEEDDDEGTESATEEEHEEAEES
;
A
#
# COMPACT_ATOMS: atom_id res chain seq x y z
N ALA A 1 -56.31 -14.94 28.92
CA ALA A 1 -55.31 -14.41 29.86
C ALA A 1 -53.95 -15.12 29.73
N ALA A 2 -53.85 -16.44 29.93
CA ALA A 2 -52.58 -17.18 29.84
C ALA A 2 -51.87 -17.09 28.46
N LEU A 3 -52.60 -17.15 27.35
CA LEU A 3 -52.06 -16.97 25.99
C LEU A 3 -51.53 -15.54 25.71
N LEU A 4 -52.08 -14.53 26.38
CA LEU A 4 -51.64 -13.14 26.26
C LEU A 4 -50.35 -12.90 27.04
N LEU A 5 -50.17 -13.59 28.18
CA LEU A 5 -48.97 -13.52 29.00
C LEU A 5 -47.75 -14.18 28.34
N THR A 6 -47.94 -15.16 27.44
CA THR A 6 -46.84 -15.80 26.69
C THR A 6 -46.54 -15.11 25.35
N ALA A 7 -47.53 -14.43 24.75
CA ALA A 7 -47.33 -13.71 23.49
C ALA A 7 -46.49 -12.42 23.65
N ILE A 8 -46.63 -11.71 24.76
CA ILE A 8 -45.91 -10.44 25.00
C ILE A 8 -44.38 -10.63 25.05
N PRO A 9 -43.81 -11.60 25.80
CA PRO A 9 -42.38 -11.86 25.79
C PRO A 9 -41.86 -12.26 24.41
N LEU A 10 -42.61 -13.04 23.63
CA LEU A 10 -42.21 -13.46 22.29
C LEU A 10 -42.15 -12.29 21.31
N LEU A 11 -43.14 -11.37 21.35
CA LEU A 11 -43.12 -10.15 20.54
C LEU A 11 -42.00 -9.20 20.97
N GLN A 12 -41.71 -9.11 22.27
CA GLN A 12 -40.58 -8.33 22.78
C GLN A 12 -39.24 -8.96 22.35
N MET A 13 -39.10 -10.28 22.40
CA MET A 13 -37.90 -10.98 21.92
C MET A 13 -37.72 -10.85 20.42
N ASP A 14 -38.80 -10.90 19.63
CA ASP A 14 -38.75 -10.66 18.18
C ASP A 14 -38.38 -9.21 17.87
N ALA A 15 -38.99 -8.23 18.54
CA ALA A 15 -38.63 -6.82 18.39
C ALA A 15 -37.18 -6.53 18.79
N ILE A 16 -36.71 -7.08 19.91
CA ILE A 16 -35.31 -6.98 20.36
C ILE A 16 -34.38 -7.70 19.38
N SER A 17 -34.76 -8.88 18.87
CA SER A 17 -33.96 -9.61 17.88
C SER A 17 -33.85 -8.84 16.57
N ARG A 18 -34.95 -8.32 16.03
CA ARG A 18 -34.93 -7.47 14.82
C ARG A 18 -34.14 -6.17 15.04
N PHE A 19 -34.22 -5.61 16.23
CA PHE A 19 -33.45 -4.42 16.58
C PHE A 19 -31.95 -4.73 16.70
N LEU A 20 -31.56 -5.80 17.41
CA LEU A 20 -30.17 -6.24 17.57
C LEU A 20 -29.54 -6.76 16.26
N LEU A 21 -30.34 -7.44 15.44
CA LEU A 21 -29.95 -7.99 14.14
C LEU A 21 -30.24 -7.01 12.99
N SER A 22 -30.59 -5.75 13.29
CA SER A 22 -30.77 -4.76 12.25
C SER A 22 -29.47 -4.63 11.44
N PRO A 23 -29.53 -4.61 10.10
CA PRO A 23 -28.33 -4.58 9.27
C PRO A 23 -27.38 -3.42 9.61
N ASP A 24 -27.92 -2.25 9.99
CA ASP A 24 -27.14 -1.09 10.39
C ASP A 24 -26.40 -1.28 11.72
N ARG A 25 -27.01 -1.92 12.72
CA ARG A 25 -26.32 -2.25 13.99
C ARG A 25 -25.28 -3.34 13.80
N LEU A 26 -25.54 -4.34 12.96
CA LEU A 26 -24.54 -5.34 12.58
C LEU A 26 -23.37 -4.70 11.85
N ARG A 27 -23.60 -3.74 10.93
CA ARG A 27 -22.52 -2.95 10.32
C ARG A 27 -21.76 -2.12 11.34
N ALA A 28 -22.46 -1.39 12.21
CA ALA A 28 -21.83 -0.56 13.24
C ALA A 28 -20.95 -1.41 14.17
N LYS A 29 -21.43 -2.59 14.57
CA LYS A 29 -20.67 -3.57 15.34
C LYS A 29 -19.49 -4.15 14.56
N ARG A 30 -19.68 -4.56 13.29
CA ARG A 30 -18.58 -5.04 12.44
C ARG A 30 -17.52 -3.97 12.27
N ARG A 31 -17.91 -2.71 12.04
CA ARG A 31 -16.99 -1.57 11.95
C ARG A 31 -16.30 -1.27 13.27
N SER A 32 -16.97 -1.39 14.41
CA SER A 32 -16.32 -1.22 15.71
C SER A 32 -15.34 -2.37 16.00
N GLU A 33 -15.69 -3.61 15.64
CA GLU A 33 -14.80 -4.78 15.73
C GLU A 33 -13.62 -4.67 14.78
N GLN A 34 -13.83 -4.19 13.55
CA GLN A 34 -12.79 -3.94 12.55
C GLN A 34 -11.89 -2.78 12.95
N LYS A 35 -12.46 -1.64 13.37
CA LYS A 35 -11.69 -0.52 13.92
C LYS A 35 -10.91 -0.97 15.15
N TYR A 36 -11.49 -1.79 16.02
CA TYR A 36 -10.79 -2.39 17.14
C TYR A 36 -9.71 -3.37 16.67
N ALA A 37 -9.92 -4.16 15.62
CA ALA A 37 -8.92 -5.09 15.09
C ALA A 37 -7.75 -4.35 14.43
N LEU A 38 -8.02 -3.29 13.67
CA LEU A 38 -7.03 -2.38 13.12
C LEU A 38 -6.30 -1.65 14.25
N GLN A 39 -7.03 -1.05 15.19
CA GLN A 39 -6.42 -0.39 16.34
C GLN A 39 -5.61 -1.39 17.14
N LYS A 40 -6.06 -2.62 17.34
CA LYS A 40 -5.30 -3.70 17.99
C LYS A 40 -4.12 -4.17 17.15
N ALA A 41 -4.16 -4.05 15.83
CA ALA A 41 -3.03 -4.35 14.96
C ALA A 41 -2.01 -3.22 15.00
N LEU A 42 -2.46 -1.96 14.92
CA LEU A 42 -1.66 -0.75 15.07
C LEU A 42 -1.09 -0.63 16.48
N ASP A 43 -1.88 -0.92 17.51
CA ASP A 43 -1.49 -1.02 18.92
C ASP A 43 -0.65 -2.25 19.14
N GLY A 44 -0.93 -3.38 18.48
CA GLY A 44 -0.11 -4.58 18.54
C GLY A 44 1.26 -4.32 17.94
N GLN A 45 1.34 -3.50 16.90
CA GLN A 45 2.60 -3.00 16.32
C GLN A 45 3.22 -1.95 17.24
N ALA A 46 2.47 -0.96 17.69
CA ALA A 46 2.93 0.11 18.57
C ALA A 46 3.21 -0.39 19.99
N SER A 47 2.72 -1.56 20.39
CA SER A 47 2.95 -2.27 21.66
C SER A 47 3.99 -3.37 21.49
N ALA A 48 4.11 -4.03 20.33
CA ALA A 48 5.34 -4.73 20.00
C ALA A 48 6.52 -3.75 19.89
N VAL A 49 6.27 -2.50 19.52
CA VAL A 49 7.24 -1.41 19.67
C VAL A 49 7.28 -1.04 21.16
N ARG A 50 6.22 -0.57 21.82
CA ARG A 50 6.20 -0.06 23.23
C ARG A 50 6.57 -1.05 24.35
N ALA A 51 6.10 -2.30 24.32
CA ALA A 51 6.43 -3.34 25.31
C ALA A 51 7.88 -3.80 25.18
N TYR A 52 8.43 -3.78 23.96
CA TYR A 52 9.87 -3.97 23.73
C TYR A 52 10.66 -2.69 24.10
N VAL A 53 10.11 -1.48 23.86
CA VAL A 53 10.66 -0.16 24.28
C VAL A 53 10.85 -0.08 25.80
N GLN A 54 9.95 -0.67 26.58
CA GLN A 54 9.97 -0.57 28.05
C GLN A 54 10.78 -1.67 28.75
N GLY A 55 11.51 -2.51 28.01
CA GLY A 55 12.48 -3.47 28.57
C GLY A 55 11.89 -4.54 29.49
N ASN A 56 10.58 -4.82 29.42
CA ASN A 56 9.88 -5.62 30.43
C ASN A 56 9.60 -7.08 29.99
N VAL A 57 10.33 -7.59 29.00
CA VAL A 57 10.29 -9.01 28.62
C VAL A 57 11.71 -9.54 28.55
N ASP A 58 12.12 -10.26 29.60
CA ASP A 58 13.28 -11.16 29.56
C ASP A 58 12.96 -12.31 28.59
N VAL A 59 13.32 -12.14 27.32
CA VAL A 59 13.35 -13.25 26.36
C VAL A 59 14.74 -13.89 26.49
N GLY A 60 14.77 -15.10 27.05
CA GLY A 60 15.98 -15.87 27.31
C GLY A 60 16.91 -15.93 26.11
N GLY A 61 18.17 -15.55 26.34
CA GLY A 61 19.21 -15.57 25.33
C GLY A 61 19.63 -16.99 24.97
N ALA A 62 19.54 -17.33 23.68
CA ALA A 62 20.27 -18.42 23.07
C ALA A 62 21.27 -17.84 22.08
N GLY A 63 22.55 -17.85 22.44
CA GLY A 63 23.65 -17.50 21.54
C GLY A 63 23.95 -18.68 20.62
N GLY A 64 23.69 -18.52 19.31
CA GLY A 64 24.04 -19.49 18.29
C GLY A 64 25.39 -19.15 17.65
N ALA A 65 26.34 -20.08 17.74
CA ALA A 65 27.66 -20.01 17.11
C ALA A 65 27.54 -20.18 15.58
N ALA A 66 28.32 -19.40 14.84
CA ALA A 66 28.43 -19.47 13.39
C ALA A 66 29.08 -20.80 12.94
N GLY A 67 28.37 -21.55 12.08
CA GLY A 67 28.91 -22.69 11.37
C GLY A 67 29.25 -22.31 9.92
N ASP A 68 30.55 -22.35 9.59
CA ASP A 68 31.06 -22.18 8.22
C ASP A 68 30.74 -23.42 7.37
N GLY A 69 29.68 -23.34 6.55
CA GLY A 69 29.34 -24.34 5.54
C GLY A 69 29.74 -23.87 4.14
N LYS A 70 30.81 -24.46 3.60
CA LYS A 70 31.33 -24.21 2.24
C LYS A 70 30.46 -24.97 1.21
N TYR A 71 29.78 -24.25 0.31
CA TYR A 71 29.06 -24.82 -0.84
C TYR A 71 29.58 -24.17 -2.13
N ASP A 72 30.09 -25.01 -3.04
CA ASP A 72 30.60 -24.61 -4.35
C ASP A 72 29.48 -24.69 -5.40
N GLY A 73 29.02 -23.53 -5.89
CA GLY A 73 28.05 -23.39 -6.99
C GLY A 73 28.07 -21.97 -7.58
N GLY A 74 28.74 -21.80 -8.73
CA GLY A 74 29.22 -20.50 -9.24
C GLY A 74 28.18 -19.54 -9.82
N ASP A 75 27.08 -20.02 -10.38
CA ASP A 75 26.10 -19.14 -11.09
C ASP A 75 24.97 -18.63 -10.18
N ASP A 76 24.63 -19.40 -9.15
CA ASP A 76 23.59 -19.04 -8.17
C ASP A 76 24.12 -18.02 -7.14
N ALA A 77 25.46 -17.92 -7.01
CA ALA A 77 26.12 -16.97 -6.14
C ALA A 77 26.03 -15.53 -6.66
N ALA A 78 26.00 -15.30 -7.97
CA ALA A 78 25.85 -13.97 -8.55
C ALA A 78 24.41 -13.47 -8.45
N ALA A 79 23.42 -14.35 -8.66
CA ALA A 79 22.00 -14.06 -8.43
C ALA A 79 21.73 -13.82 -6.94
N LYS A 80 22.24 -14.65 -6.03
CA LYS A 80 22.15 -14.41 -4.56
C LYS A 80 22.93 -13.19 -4.10
N LYS A 81 24.06 -12.86 -4.72
CA LYS A 81 24.81 -11.62 -4.43
C LYS A 81 24.08 -10.39 -4.96
N ARG A 82 23.41 -10.48 -6.11
CA ARG A 82 22.50 -9.45 -6.63
C ARG A 82 21.22 -9.33 -5.81
N GLU A 83 20.64 -10.42 -5.33
CA GLU A 83 19.48 -10.43 -4.43
C GLU A 83 19.86 -9.91 -3.04
N LYS A 84 21.05 -10.26 -2.51
CA LYS A 84 21.59 -9.74 -1.25
C LYS A 84 22.03 -8.27 -1.37
N ALA A 85 22.48 -7.84 -2.55
CA ALA A 85 22.77 -6.43 -2.86
C ALA A 85 21.49 -5.62 -3.16
N ALA A 86 20.48 -6.21 -3.80
CA ALA A 86 19.16 -5.62 -4.04
C ALA A 86 18.30 -5.59 -2.77
N ARG A 87 18.58 -6.50 -1.82
CA ARG A 87 18.09 -6.40 -0.43
C ARG A 87 18.73 -5.24 0.32
N GLY A 88 19.76 -4.60 -0.25
CA GLY A 88 20.62 -3.63 0.41
C GLY A 88 21.25 -4.23 1.67
N ALA A 89 22.36 -3.66 2.11
CA ALA A 89 22.61 -3.64 3.55
C ALA A 89 21.64 -2.63 4.21
N ALA A 90 20.37 -2.63 3.79
CA ALA A 90 19.34 -1.78 4.35
C ALA A 90 19.05 -2.37 5.71
N TRP A 91 19.60 -1.74 6.76
CA TRP A 91 19.32 -2.04 8.15
C TRP A 91 17.82 -2.29 8.31
N ARG A 92 17.44 -3.57 8.41
CA ARG A 92 16.11 -3.91 8.87
C ARG A 92 16.11 -3.50 10.32
N TYR A 93 15.40 -2.42 10.59
CA TYR A 93 15.14 -1.97 11.95
C TYR A 93 14.78 -3.19 12.81
N ASP A 94 15.66 -3.51 13.76
CA ASP A 94 15.46 -4.61 14.70
C ASP A 94 15.10 -4.02 16.06
N PRO A 95 13.86 -4.20 16.53
CA PRO A 95 13.45 -3.71 17.83
C PRO A 95 14.25 -4.30 19.01
N ASN A 96 14.91 -5.45 18.81
CA ASN A 96 15.72 -6.10 19.84
C ASN A 96 17.07 -5.41 20.05
N GLU A 97 17.51 -4.59 19.11
CA GLU A 97 18.78 -3.85 19.15
C GLU A 97 18.59 -2.42 19.67
N GLU A 98 17.54 -2.14 20.41
CA GLU A 98 17.19 -0.76 20.72
C GLU A 98 17.80 -0.23 22.01
N GLY A 99 18.15 1.06 21.99
CA GLY A 99 18.42 1.80 23.21
C GLY A 99 17.16 1.87 24.07
N GLY A 100 17.29 1.60 25.38
CA GLY A 100 16.18 1.72 26.33
C GLY A 100 15.73 3.15 26.62
N HIS A 101 16.30 4.15 25.93
CA HIS A 101 15.98 5.56 26.11
C HIS A 101 15.47 6.16 24.79
N THR A 102 14.30 6.77 24.83
CA THR A 102 13.75 7.62 23.76
C THR A 102 14.02 9.08 24.10
N GLU A 103 14.67 9.78 23.16
CA GLU A 103 14.89 11.22 23.23
C GLU A 103 13.61 11.95 22.77
N LEU A 104 12.94 12.66 23.68
CA LEU A 104 11.79 13.50 23.34
C LEU A 104 12.25 14.93 23.03
N LEU A 105 12.05 15.36 21.79
CA LEU A 105 12.34 16.73 21.36
C LEU A 105 11.11 17.62 21.54
N THR A 106 11.31 18.80 22.11
CA THR A 106 10.19 19.72 22.44
C THR A 106 10.43 21.16 22.01
N LYS A 107 11.62 21.50 21.50
CA LYS A 107 11.97 22.87 21.11
C LYS A 107 12.23 22.99 19.61
N ASP A 108 11.86 24.12 19.04
CA ASP A 108 12.02 24.39 17.60
C ASP A 108 13.48 24.26 17.12
N ALA A 109 14.44 24.73 17.91
CA ALA A 109 15.87 24.59 17.59
C ALA A 109 16.33 23.12 17.54
N GLU A 110 15.71 22.24 18.33
CA GLU A 110 15.99 20.80 18.31
C GLU A 110 15.43 20.18 17.02
N TYR A 111 14.26 20.63 16.54
CA TYR A 111 13.68 20.16 15.29
C TYR A 111 14.52 20.56 14.07
N GLU A 112 15.07 21.77 14.07
CA GLU A 112 15.95 22.24 13.00
C GLU A 112 17.26 21.45 12.94
N SER A 113 17.86 21.19 14.11
CA SER A 113 19.04 20.34 14.25
C SER A 113 18.77 18.91 13.77
N LEU A 114 17.64 18.33 14.19
CA LEU A 114 17.21 17.01 13.74
C LEU A 114 17.00 16.98 12.22
N ALA A 115 16.31 17.97 11.66
CA ALA A 115 16.08 18.06 10.21
C ALA A 115 17.39 18.19 9.43
N ALA A 116 18.38 18.94 9.93
CA ALA A 116 19.71 19.01 9.33
C ALA A 116 20.42 17.65 9.37
N GLU A 117 20.31 16.91 10.48
CA GLU A 117 20.85 15.56 10.61
C GLU A 117 20.16 14.56 9.66
N LEU A 118 18.83 14.63 9.50
CA LEU A 118 18.06 13.76 8.60
C LEU A 118 18.48 13.91 7.13
N LEU A 119 18.90 15.13 6.75
CA LEU A 119 19.31 15.50 5.40
C LEU A 119 20.82 15.39 5.19
N ASP A 120 21.58 14.99 6.21
CA ASP A 120 23.02 14.77 6.09
C ASP A 120 23.27 13.53 5.21
N LYS A 121 23.84 13.76 4.02
CA LYS A 121 24.15 12.69 3.06
C LYS A 121 25.19 11.70 3.58
N THR A 122 26.02 12.11 4.55
CA THR A 122 27.10 11.30 5.14
C THR A 122 26.59 10.37 6.25
N LYS A 123 25.39 10.64 6.76
CA LYS A 123 24.74 9.82 7.78
C LYS A 123 23.70 8.89 7.15
N GLU A 124 23.48 7.77 7.82
CA GLU A 124 22.37 6.89 7.52
C GLU A 124 21.06 7.56 7.95
N THR A 125 20.06 7.49 7.08
CA THR A 125 18.75 8.10 7.31
C THR A 125 17.92 7.18 8.22
N PRO A 126 17.27 7.70 9.28
CA PRO A 126 16.49 6.88 10.18
C PRO A 126 15.24 6.31 9.52
N VAL A 127 14.68 5.29 10.15
CA VAL A 127 13.40 4.69 9.77
C VAL A 127 12.28 5.34 10.57
N VAL A 128 11.16 5.63 9.91
CA VAL A 128 9.92 6.02 10.59
C VAL A 128 9.26 4.78 11.17
N VAL A 129 9.24 4.69 12.50
CA VAL A 129 8.73 3.52 13.23
C VAL A 129 7.24 3.62 13.46
N ALA A 130 6.75 4.79 13.88
CA ALA A 130 5.35 4.99 14.23
C ALA A 130 4.92 6.45 14.10
N ILE A 131 3.62 6.63 13.92
CA ILE A 131 2.92 7.91 14.09
C ILE A 131 1.82 7.65 15.11
N ASP A 132 1.93 8.24 16.29
CA ASP A 132 1.00 8.00 17.40
C ASP A 132 0.94 9.18 18.36
N GLN A 133 -0.12 9.24 19.17
CA GLN A 133 -0.20 10.15 20.31
C GLN A 133 0.56 9.55 21.50
N ASP A 134 1.19 10.40 22.32
CA ASP A 134 1.83 9.94 23.54
C ASP A 134 0.86 10.06 24.73
N PRO A 135 0.39 8.94 25.30
CA PRO A 135 -0.50 8.99 26.46
C PRO A 135 0.17 9.54 27.71
N LYS A 136 1.51 9.58 27.76
CA LYS A 136 2.29 10.12 28.88
C LYS A 136 2.54 11.62 28.75
N ASP A 137 2.29 12.21 27.59
CA ASP A 137 2.39 13.65 27.43
C ASP A 137 1.14 14.34 27.98
N GLU A 138 1.17 14.63 29.28
CA GLU A 138 0.11 15.35 29.98
C GLU A 138 -0.08 16.78 29.46
N ARG A 139 0.92 17.37 28.78
CA ARG A 139 0.85 18.76 28.30
C ARG A 139 0.02 18.87 27.04
N ASN A 140 0.14 17.91 26.13
CA ASN A 140 -0.60 17.91 24.87
C ASN A 140 -1.02 16.50 24.43
N SER A 141 -1.99 15.92 25.13
CA SER A 141 -2.58 14.61 24.80
C SER A 141 -3.21 14.52 23.40
N ARG A 142 -3.34 15.64 22.67
CA ARG A 142 -3.84 15.67 21.29
C ARG A 142 -2.73 15.78 20.24
N GLU A 143 -1.49 16.05 20.65
CA GLU A 143 -0.33 16.13 19.77
C GLU A 143 -0.05 14.75 19.15
N TRP A 144 0.22 14.74 17.85
CA TRP A 144 0.69 13.56 17.15
C TRP A 144 2.21 13.61 17.06
N TYR A 145 2.85 12.50 17.43
CA TYR A 145 4.29 12.36 17.44
C TYR A 145 4.76 11.43 16.33
N LEU A 146 5.90 11.77 15.74
CA LEU A 146 6.68 10.92 14.88
C LEU A 146 7.75 10.21 15.71
N TRP A 147 7.85 8.89 15.55
CA TRP A 147 8.86 8.06 16.21
C TRP A 147 9.89 7.63 15.18
N LEU A 148 11.13 8.06 15.36
CA LEU A 148 12.26 7.79 14.47
C LEU A 148 13.26 6.86 15.15
N ALA A 149 13.78 5.89 14.39
CA ALA A 149 14.87 5.03 14.82
C ALA A 149 16.11 5.26 13.94
N PHE A 150 17.16 5.78 14.55
CA PHE A 150 18.46 6.00 13.92
C PHE A 150 19.32 4.75 14.05
N PRO A 151 19.88 4.26 12.93
CA PRO A 151 20.76 3.11 12.96
C PRO A 151 22.02 3.42 13.77
N PRO A 152 22.60 2.40 14.44
CA PRO A 152 23.82 2.60 15.20
C PRO A 152 24.97 2.97 14.25
N PRO A 153 25.88 3.89 14.64
CA PRO A 153 27.01 4.27 13.80
C PRO A 153 27.83 3.04 13.41
N PRO A 154 28.40 2.99 12.18
CA PRO A 154 29.24 1.87 11.75
C PRO A 154 30.34 1.62 12.80
N PRO A 155 30.74 0.36 13.01
CA PRO A 155 31.76 0.06 14.00
C PRO A 155 33.03 0.81 13.59
N SER A 156 33.56 1.67 14.45
CA SER A 156 34.88 2.22 14.18
C SER A 156 35.88 1.07 14.24
N GLU A 157 36.81 1.01 13.29
CA GLU A 157 37.83 -0.05 13.22
C GLU A 157 38.62 -0.14 14.54
N GLU A 158 38.76 0.97 15.27
CA GLU A 158 39.40 1.04 16.58
C GLU A 158 38.59 0.40 17.72
N LEU A 159 37.26 0.56 17.76
CA LEU A 159 36.41 -0.05 18.79
C LEU A 159 36.25 -1.56 18.59
N ALA A 160 36.25 -2.02 17.33
CA ALA A 160 36.22 -3.44 17.01
C ALA A 160 37.47 -4.19 17.51
N ALA A 161 38.63 -3.52 17.57
CA ALA A 161 39.89 -4.08 18.04
C ALA A 161 40.02 -4.16 19.57
N LEU A 162 39.36 -3.25 20.31
CA LEU A 162 39.51 -3.12 21.76
C LEU A 162 38.60 -4.05 22.57
N ASP A 163 37.42 -4.42 22.05
CA ASP A 163 36.40 -5.17 22.82
C ASP A 163 36.59 -6.70 22.84
N GLY A 164 37.73 -7.22 22.38
CA GLY A 164 38.09 -8.64 22.53
C GLY A 164 37.06 -9.63 21.97
N GLY A 165 36.30 -9.22 20.95
CA GLY A 165 35.26 -10.05 20.32
C GLY A 165 33.92 -10.12 21.08
N LYS A 166 33.77 -9.45 22.23
CA LYS A 166 32.46 -9.28 22.87
C LYS A 166 31.79 -8.05 22.28
N SER A 167 31.16 -8.22 21.13
CA SER A 167 30.40 -7.17 20.45
C SER A 167 29.44 -6.49 21.44
N ALA A 168 29.78 -5.29 21.91
CA ALA A 168 28.83 -4.44 22.61
C ALA A 168 27.58 -4.34 21.72
N LYS A 169 26.41 -4.73 22.25
CA LYS A 169 25.17 -4.71 21.47
C LYS A 169 24.95 -3.28 20.97
N ARG A 170 25.11 -3.07 19.67
CA ARG A 170 24.93 -1.77 19.03
C ARG A 170 23.47 -1.39 19.20
N LYS A 171 23.24 -0.17 19.69
CA LYS A 171 21.90 0.29 20.07
C LYS A 171 21.39 1.35 19.10
N TRP A 172 20.19 1.14 18.59
CA TRP A 172 19.47 2.16 17.81
C TRP A 172 19.14 3.36 18.72
N ARG A 173 19.37 4.58 18.21
CA ARG A 173 18.94 5.81 18.89
C ARG A 173 17.50 6.13 18.50
N ARG A 174 16.65 6.36 19.49
CA ARG A 174 15.23 6.68 19.28
C ARG A 174 14.97 8.15 19.54
N VAL A 175 14.22 8.76 18.62
CA VAL A 175 13.79 10.16 18.73
C VAL A 175 12.28 10.23 18.57
N GLN A 176 11.62 10.86 19.52
CA GLN A 176 10.21 11.20 19.50
C GLN A 176 10.09 12.71 19.30
N VAL A 177 9.28 13.14 18.34
CA VAL A 177 9.21 14.54 17.90
C VAL A 177 7.81 14.88 17.39
N PRO A 178 7.26 16.07 17.68
CA PRO A 178 5.97 16.47 17.14
C PRO A 178 5.91 16.38 15.61
N LEU A 179 4.88 15.70 15.09
CA LEU A 179 4.74 15.37 13.67
C LEU A 179 4.71 16.64 12.81
N VAL A 180 3.86 17.60 13.16
CA VAL A 180 3.63 18.80 12.32
C VAL A 180 4.84 19.73 12.27
N PRO A 181 5.44 20.16 13.41
CA PRO A 181 6.62 21.02 13.37
C PRO A 181 7.76 20.42 12.55
N LEU A 182 8.15 19.17 12.82
CA LEU A 182 9.26 18.54 12.10
C LEU A 182 8.94 18.38 10.60
N THR A 183 7.75 17.88 10.25
CA THR A 183 7.42 17.66 8.84
C THR A 183 7.28 18.95 8.05
N SER A 184 6.89 20.07 8.69
CA SER A 184 6.86 21.38 8.04
C SER A 184 8.28 21.85 7.68
N ILE A 185 9.24 21.70 8.60
CA ILE A 185 10.66 22.02 8.36
C ILE A 185 11.22 21.11 7.26
N LEU A 186 10.96 19.80 7.35
CA LEU A 186 11.42 18.83 6.34
C LEU A 186 10.82 19.11 4.95
N ALA A 187 9.54 19.44 4.86
CA ALA A 187 8.90 19.77 3.59
C ALA A 187 9.59 20.97 2.93
N SER A 188 9.79 22.06 3.67
CA SER A 188 10.51 23.25 3.17
C SER A 188 11.92 22.89 2.70
N LYS A 189 12.68 22.11 3.47
CA LYS A 189 14.04 21.70 3.07
C LYS A 189 14.04 20.76 1.85
N PHE A 190 13.04 19.91 1.69
CA PHE A 190 12.91 19.04 0.51
C PHE A 190 12.41 19.79 -0.73
N GLU A 191 11.69 20.90 -0.58
CA GLU A 191 11.37 21.80 -1.70
C GLU A 191 12.64 22.52 -2.21
N ASP A 192 13.53 22.92 -1.29
CA ASP A 192 14.82 23.56 -1.64
C ASP A 192 15.81 22.56 -2.24
N VAL A 193 15.76 21.30 -1.82
CA VAL A 193 16.61 20.23 -2.34
C VAL A 193 15.93 19.59 -3.55
N ILE A 194 16.37 19.98 -4.76
CA ILE A 194 15.95 19.28 -5.99
C ILE A 194 16.37 17.81 -5.88
N THR A 195 15.40 16.93 -5.60
CA THR A 195 15.65 15.49 -5.61
C THR A 195 15.63 15.03 -7.05
N SER A 196 16.73 14.44 -7.52
CA SER A 196 16.82 13.85 -8.86
C SER A 196 15.99 12.57 -9.03
N THR A 197 15.23 12.18 -8.01
CA THR A 197 14.44 10.95 -7.96
C THR A 197 12.98 11.23 -8.25
N ALA A 198 12.42 10.53 -9.23
CA ALA A 198 11.00 10.48 -9.47
C ALA A 198 10.34 9.47 -8.53
N LEU A 199 9.11 9.76 -8.11
CA LEU A 199 8.32 8.88 -7.27
C LEU A 199 7.24 8.18 -8.11
N CYS A 200 6.97 6.93 -7.77
CA CYS A 200 5.87 6.18 -8.35
C CYS A 200 5.07 5.50 -7.24
N PHE A 201 3.83 5.93 -7.01
CA PHE A 201 2.95 5.38 -5.99
C PHE A 201 2.04 4.30 -6.57
N VAL A 202 2.08 3.11 -5.99
CA VAL A 202 1.27 1.95 -6.37
C VAL A 202 0.18 1.74 -5.32
N ALA A 203 -1.04 2.12 -5.68
CA ALA A 203 -2.24 1.83 -4.92
C ALA A 203 -2.78 0.45 -5.32
N ASP A 204 -3.01 -0.42 -4.35
CA ASP A 204 -3.40 -1.81 -4.62
C ASP A 204 -4.80 -2.11 -4.09
N ALA A 205 -5.72 -2.45 -5.00
CA ALA A 205 -7.08 -2.93 -4.77
C ALA A 205 -7.26 -4.40 -5.20
N SER A 206 -6.24 -5.24 -5.04
CA SER A 206 -6.21 -6.64 -5.45
C SER A 206 -5.79 -7.60 -4.33
N ALA A 207 -6.01 -7.19 -3.08
CA ALA A 207 -5.52 -7.86 -1.88
C ALA A 207 -4.01 -8.15 -1.94
N GLY A 208 -3.22 -7.16 -2.39
CA GLY A 208 -1.77 -7.22 -2.33
C GLY A 208 -1.07 -7.81 -3.56
N LEU A 209 -1.81 -8.31 -4.55
CA LEU A 209 -1.21 -8.83 -5.79
C LEU A 209 -0.52 -7.73 -6.59
N GLY A 210 -1.14 -6.56 -6.69
CA GLY A 210 -0.59 -5.42 -7.41
C GLY A 210 0.73 -4.96 -6.80
N THR A 211 0.76 -4.80 -5.48
CA THR A 211 1.97 -4.53 -4.70
C THR A 211 3.04 -5.59 -4.95
N GLU A 212 2.66 -6.87 -5.01
CA GLU A 212 3.60 -7.96 -5.22
C GLU A 212 4.19 -7.96 -6.63
N ILE A 213 3.34 -7.96 -7.64
CA ILE A 213 3.77 -7.94 -9.04
C ILE A 213 4.64 -6.72 -9.28
N LEU A 214 4.17 -5.52 -8.91
CA LEU A 214 4.87 -4.28 -9.22
C LEU A 214 6.13 -4.12 -8.39
N GLY A 215 6.15 -4.56 -7.13
CA GLY A 215 7.35 -4.58 -6.30
C GLY A 215 8.44 -5.47 -6.89
N ARG A 216 8.10 -6.70 -7.28
CA ARG A 216 9.07 -7.62 -7.89
C ARG A 216 9.50 -7.22 -9.27
N VAL A 217 8.56 -6.77 -10.10
CA VAL A 217 8.88 -6.34 -11.45
C VAL A 217 9.76 -5.10 -11.38
N ALA A 218 9.47 -4.11 -10.53
CA ALA A 218 10.29 -2.90 -10.41
C ALA A 218 11.72 -3.18 -9.93
N VAL A 219 11.90 -4.04 -8.93
CA VAL A 219 13.23 -4.36 -8.37
C VAL A 219 13.97 -5.44 -9.17
N GLY A 220 13.26 -6.52 -9.49
CA GLY A 220 13.81 -7.72 -10.11
C GLY A 220 14.18 -7.57 -11.58
N CYS A 221 13.60 -6.59 -12.30
CA CYS A 221 13.92 -6.36 -13.70
C CYS A 221 15.27 -5.66 -13.93
N GLY A 222 15.93 -5.17 -12.87
CA GLY A 222 17.19 -4.45 -13.00
C GLY A 222 17.08 -3.09 -13.69
N ALA A 223 15.88 -2.51 -13.83
CA ALA A 223 15.70 -1.15 -14.35
C ALA A 223 16.27 -0.06 -13.42
N GLY A 224 16.74 -0.43 -12.23
CA GLY A 224 17.34 0.48 -11.26
C GLY A 224 16.30 1.28 -10.47
N ALA A 225 15.09 0.75 -10.28
CA ALA A 225 14.11 1.35 -9.39
C ALA A 225 14.37 0.87 -7.95
N ALA A 226 14.34 1.79 -6.98
CA ALA A 226 14.32 1.43 -5.58
C ALA A 226 12.87 1.19 -5.14
N LEU A 227 12.65 0.24 -4.23
CA LEU A 227 11.33 -0.10 -3.72
C LEU A 227 11.20 0.24 -2.25
N ILE A 228 10.16 1.00 -1.93
CA ILE A 228 9.68 1.25 -0.58
C ILE A 228 8.34 0.54 -0.43
N ARG A 229 8.41 -0.65 0.15
CA ARG A 229 7.28 -1.56 0.24
C ARG A 229 6.45 -1.29 1.49
N GLU A 230 5.18 -0.94 1.28
CA GLU A 230 4.14 -0.82 2.31
C GLU A 230 4.61 -0.17 3.63
N PRO A 231 5.07 1.09 3.61
CA PRO A 231 5.57 1.73 4.82
C PRO A 231 4.54 1.69 5.94
N LEU A 232 4.95 1.16 7.09
CA LEU A 232 4.07 1.01 8.25
C LEU A 232 3.41 2.32 8.65
N TRP A 233 4.18 3.41 8.60
CA TRP A 233 3.70 4.75 8.94
C TRP A 233 2.56 5.20 8.02
N MET A 234 2.46 4.74 6.77
CA MET A 234 1.37 5.09 5.87
C MET A 234 0.02 4.53 6.34
N SER A 235 -0.01 3.36 6.98
CA SER A 235 -1.25 2.82 7.57
C SER A 235 -1.71 3.65 8.77
N ALA A 236 -0.78 4.02 9.65
CA ALA A 236 -1.07 4.91 10.78
C ALA A 236 -1.51 6.29 10.28
N PHE A 237 -0.84 6.81 9.26
CA PHE A 237 -1.17 8.08 8.62
C PHE A 237 -2.55 8.06 7.95
N ALA A 238 -2.91 6.97 7.26
CA ALA A 238 -4.24 6.81 6.69
C ALA A 238 -5.33 6.79 7.78
N SER A 239 -5.09 6.10 8.90
CA SER A 239 -6.00 6.07 10.05
C SER A 239 -6.17 7.45 10.69
N LEU A 240 -5.06 8.18 10.85
CA LEU A 240 -5.03 9.58 11.29
C LEU A 240 -5.88 10.43 10.35
N ALA A 241 -5.63 10.40 9.05
CA ALA A 241 -6.36 11.18 8.05
C ALA A 241 -7.86 10.83 7.98
N ALA A 242 -8.24 9.60 8.29
CA ALA A 242 -9.62 9.12 8.21
C ALA A 242 -10.50 9.48 9.42
N SER A 243 -9.96 9.94 10.56
CA SER A 243 -10.68 10.06 11.85
C SER A 243 -11.29 11.45 12.15
N PRO A 244 -12.61 11.72 12.04
CA PRO A 244 -13.20 13.02 12.45
C PRO A 244 -13.48 13.10 13.97
N PRO A 245 -13.58 14.28 14.63
CA PRO A 245 -13.37 15.67 14.17
C PRO A 245 -12.27 16.45 14.96
N GLY A 246 -11.23 15.78 15.48
CA GLY A 246 -10.11 16.41 16.20
C GLY A 246 -8.83 16.62 15.40
N ASN A 247 -8.90 16.49 14.07
CA ASN A 247 -7.74 16.22 13.23
C ASN A 247 -6.92 17.44 12.82
N LEU A 248 -5.66 17.14 12.46
CA LEU A 248 -4.79 18.04 11.72
C LEU A 248 -5.49 18.54 10.44
N PRO A 249 -5.43 19.86 10.14
CA PRO A 249 -5.86 20.42 8.86
C PRO A 249 -5.33 19.63 7.66
N LYS A 250 -6.14 19.52 6.59
CA LYS A 250 -5.77 18.81 5.36
C LYS A 250 -4.44 19.27 4.79
N SER A 251 -4.16 20.58 4.81
CA SER A 251 -2.87 21.14 4.38
C SER A 251 -1.70 20.60 5.19
N LYS A 252 -1.81 20.57 6.52
CA LYS A 252 -0.78 19.99 7.40
C LYS A 252 -0.56 18.50 7.15
N LEU A 253 -1.64 17.75 6.89
CA LEU A 253 -1.53 16.35 6.50
C LEU A 253 -0.81 16.21 5.14
N GLN A 254 -1.13 17.03 4.15
CA GLN A 254 -0.45 17.00 2.85
C GLN A 254 1.05 17.32 3.00
N THR A 255 1.40 18.34 3.77
CA THR A 255 2.81 18.68 4.10
C THR A 255 3.52 17.52 4.79
N ALA A 256 2.87 16.88 5.77
CA ALA A 256 3.42 15.72 6.45
C ALA A 256 3.64 14.52 5.51
N LEU A 257 2.65 14.23 4.67
CA LEU A 257 2.72 13.16 3.68
C LEU A 257 3.87 13.40 2.68
N PHE A 258 4.01 14.64 2.20
CA PHE A 258 5.10 15.05 1.31
C PHE A 258 6.46 14.81 1.96
N ALA A 259 6.66 15.37 3.16
CA ALA A 259 7.92 15.27 3.89
C ALA A 259 8.33 13.83 4.19
N LEU A 260 7.38 12.99 4.64
CA LEU A 260 7.66 11.59 4.99
C LEU A 260 7.97 10.74 3.76
N CYS A 261 7.25 10.92 2.64
CA CYS A 261 7.58 10.23 1.40
C CYS A 261 8.97 10.65 0.88
N ARG A 262 9.30 11.94 0.93
CA ARG A 262 10.64 12.42 0.53
C ARG A 262 11.74 11.92 1.46
N LEU A 263 11.48 11.83 2.77
CA LEU A 263 12.43 11.25 3.73
C LEU A 263 12.69 9.77 3.45
N ASP A 264 11.65 9.00 3.17
CA ASP A 264 11.80 7.58 2.80
C ASP A 264 12.53 7.41 1.47
N ALA A 265 12.20 8.24 0.46
CA ALA A 265 12.92 8.27 -0.81
C ALA A 265 14.39 8.67 -0.64
N TRP A 266 14.66 9.60 0.28
CA TRP A 266 16.02 10.01 0.65
C TRP A 266 16.80 8.86 1.26
N ARG A 267 16.16 8.03 2.10
CA ARG A 267 16.80 6.86 2.73
C ARG A 267 17.33 5.85 1.71
N VAL A 268 16.57 5.61 0.63
CA VAL A 268 16.95 4.64 -0.41
C VAL A 268 17.70 5.27 -1.59
N ARG A 269 18.14 6.53 -1.47
CA ARG A 269 18.77 7.30 -2.56
C ARG A 269 19.99 6.62 -3.19
N SER A 270 20.74 5.82 -2.41
CA SER A 270 21.90 5.06 -2.88
C SER A 270 21.53 3.86 -3.74
N ASP A 271 20.30 3.36 -3.58
CA ASP A 271 19.82 2.13 -4.21
C ASP A 271 19.12 2.42 -5.53
N VAL A 272 18.86 3.70 -5.80
CA VAL A 272 18.26 4.15 -7.04
C VAL A 272 19.29 4.10 -8.16
N GLY A 273 19.08 3.21 -9.13
CA GLY A 273 19.90 3.07 -10.32
C GLY A 273 19.49 4.03 -11.45
N ASP A 274 19.70 3.58 -12.69
CA ASP A 274 19.63 4.43 -13.90
C ASP A 274 18.27 5.10 -14.13
N CYS A 275 17.15 4.42 -13.80
CA CYS A 275 15.82 5.01 -14.00
C CYS A 275 15.45 6.08 -12.96
N ARG A 276 16.31 6.32 -11.95
CA ARG A 276 16.13 7.36 -10.94
C ARG A 276 14.74 7.36 -10.28
N THR A 277 14.14 6.18 -10.11
CA THR A 277 12.76 6.05 -9.62
C THR A 277 12.71 5.35 -8.27
N VAL A 278 11.93 5.90 -7.35
CA VAL A 278 11.53 5.24 -6.10
C VAL A 278 10.06 4.84 -6.20
N VAL A 279 9.79 3.54 -6.13
CA VAL A 279 8.44 2.98 -6.16
C VAL A 279 7.96 2.80 -4.72
N PHE A 280 6.84 3.43 -4.40
CA PHE A 280 6.11 3.23 -3.14
C PHE A 280 4.94 2.30 -3.38
N THR A 281 4.85 1.17 -2.67
CA THR A 281 3.60 0.40 -2.64
C THR A 281 2.80 0.78 -1.40
N LEU A 282 1.53 1.12 -1.58
CA LEU A 282 0.67 1.52 -0.46
C LEU A 282 0.24 0.30 0.36
N PRO A 283 0.09 0.45 1.69
CA PRO A 283 -0.31 -0.65 2.55
C PRO A 283 -1.78 -1.01 2.37
N GLY A 284 -2.03 -2.01 1.52
CA GLY A 284 -3.32 -2.64 1.26
C GLY A 284 -4.47 -1.72 0.81
N GLN A 285 -5.57 -2.38 0.41
CA GLN A 285 -6.67 -1.72 -0.30
C GLN A 285 -7.51 -0.80 0.58
N SER A 286 -7.53 -0.99 1.89
CA SER A 286 -8.27 -0.12 2.80
C SER A 286 -7.65 1.27 2.98
N CYS A 287 -6.35 1.42 2.71
CA CYS A 287 -5.68 2.72 2.78
C CYS A 287 -5.85 3.52 1.49
N VAL A 288 -6.16 2.86 0.37
CA VAL A 288 -6.31 3.48 -0.95
C VAL A 288 -7.32 4.63 -0.97
N PRO A 289 -8.54 4.50 -0.41
CA PRO A 289 -9.52 5.59 -0.44
C PRO A 289 -9.05 6.89 0.20
N THR A 290 -8.20 6.78 1.22
CA THR A 290 -7.67 7.91 1.98
C THR A 290 -6.37 8.44 1.38
N LEU A 291 -5.42 7.56 1.07
CA LEU A 291 -4.06 7.96 0.71
C LEU A 291 -3.96 8.43 -0.74
N VAL A 292 -4.61 7.77 -1.70
CA VAL A 292 -4.42 8.09 -3.13
C VAL A 292 -4.73 9.55 -3.47
N PRO A 293 -5.85 10.13 -3.02
CA PRO A 293 -6.17 11.54 -3.31
C PRO A 293 -5.16 12.50 -2.67
N MET A 294 -4.72 12.17 -1.45
CA MET A 294 -3.74 12.98 -0.72
C MET A 294 -2.38 12.93 -1.40
N LEU A 295 -1.96 11.76 -1.88
CA LEU A 295 -0.73 11.57 -2.63
C LEU A 295 -0.76 12.33 -3.95
N GLN A 296 -1.84 12.26 -4.73
CA GLN A 296 -1.95 13.06 -5.96
C GLN A 296 -1.90 14.56 -5.69
N THR A 297 -2.50 15.02 -4.60
CA THR A 297 -2.44 16.45 -4.24
C THR A 297 -1.04 16.86 -3.77
N ALA A 298 -0.37 16.00 -2.99
CA ALA A 298 0.99 16.25 -2.50
C ALA A 298 2.05 16.07 -3.60
N PHE A 299 1.76 15.28 -4.62
CA PHE A 299 2.68 14.88 -5.69
C PHE A 299 2.01 14.91 -7.08
N PRO A 300 1.53 16.07 -7.55
CA PRO A 300 0.74 16.16 -8.78
C PRO A 300 1.52 15.77 -10.05
N HIS A 301 2.85 15.84 -10.00
CA HIS A 301 3.73 15.53 -11.14
C HIS A 301 4.36 14.13 -11.07
N GLU A 302 4.11 13.39 -9.98
CA GLU A 302 4.66 12.05 -9.80
C GLU A 302 3.71 10.99 -10.38
N ARG A 303 4.23 9.78 -10.54
CA ARG A 303 3.50 8.69 -11.19
C ARG A 303 2.62 7.96 -10.19
N HIS A 304 1.42 7.59 -10.63
CA HIS A 304 0.43 6.92 -9.78
C HIS A 304 -0.13 5.74 -10.54
N VAL A 305 -0.01 4.55 -9.96
CA VAL A 305 -0.55 3.31 -10.48
C VAL A 305 -1.67 2.85 -9.56
N PHE A 306 -2.83 2.54 -10.12
CA PHE A 306 -3.91 1.86 -9.43
C PHE A 306 -4.00 0.43 -9.93
N ALA A 307 -3.51 -0.51 -9.14
CA ALA A 307 -3.56 -1.93 -9.44
C ALA A 307 -4.83 -2.55 -8.86
N TYR A 308 -5.55 -3.35 -9.65
CA TYR A 308 -6.75 -4.03 -9.16
C TYR A 308 -6.96 -5.39 -9.84
N ASP A 309 -7.80 -6.22 -9.24
CA ASP A 309 -8.31 -7.48 -9.82
C ASP A 309 -9.84 -7.51 -9.68
N SER A 310 -10.49 -8.58 -10.16
CA SER A 310 -11.91 -8.78 -9.89
C SER A 310 -12.18 -8.86 -8.39
N CYS A 311 -13.36 -8.39 -7.96
CA CYS A 311 -13.74 -8.42 -6.55
C CYS A 311 -13.74 -9.85 -6.00
N ALA A 312 -14.27 -10.81 -6.76
CA ALA A 312 -14.28 -12.23 -6.38
C ALA A 312 -12.87 -12.81 -6.19
N GLU A 313 -11.95 -12.54 -7.13
CA GLU A 313 -10.56 -13.01 -7.03
C GLU A 313 -9.81 -12.33 -5.88
N THR A 314 -10.06 -11.04 -5.68
CA THR A 314 -9.54 -10.27 -4.54
C THR A 314 -10.01 -10.87 -3.21
N VAL A 315 -11.30 -11.20 -3.09
CA VAL A 315 -11.87 -11.83 -1.90
C VAL A 315 -11.22 -13.20 -1.66
N ARG A 316 -11.14 -14.07 -2.68
CA ARG A 316 -10.47 -15.38 -2.57
C ARG A 316 -9.03 -15.23 -2.08
N ARG A 317 -8.26 -14.31 -2.66
CA ARG A 317 -6.87 -14.04 -2.28
C ARG A 317 -6.75 -13.50 -0.85
N GLY A 318 -7.60 -12.54 -0.47
CA GLY A 318 -7.65 -11.98 0.87
C GLY A 318 -7.95 -13.05 1.94
N ILE A 319 -8.79 -14.04 1.61
CA ILE A 319 -9.04 -15.21 2.47
C ILE A 319 -7.78 -16.07 2.60
N GLY A 320 -7.10 -16.35 1.47
CA GLY A 320 -5.85 -17.12 1.45
C GLY A 320 -4.77 -16.50 2.32
N LEU A 321 -4.56 -15.18 2.19
CA LEU A 321 -3.66 -14.40 3.03
C LEU A 321 -3.94 -14.57 4.52
N GLN A 322 -5.19 -14.39 4.92
CA GLN A 322 -5.57 -14.49 6.34
C GLN A 322 -5.42 -15.91 6.89
N ARG A 323 -5.73 -16.94 6.08
CA ARG A 323 -5.55 -18.35 6.44
C ARG A 323 -4.08 -18.70 6.59
N GLY A 324 -3.25 -18.30 5.63
CA GLY A 324 -1.80 -18.48 5.67
C GLY A 324 -1.20 -17.90 6.95
N ARG A 325 -1.60 -16.66 7.30
CA ARG A 325 -1.17 -16.00 8.54
C ARG A 325 -1.60 -16.77 9.80
N ASN A 326 -2.83 -17.27 9.83
CA ASN A 326 -3.31 -18.06 10.97
C ASN A 326 -2.58 -19.40 11.11
N LYS A 327 -2.25 -20.06 9.99
CA LYS A 327 -1.46 -21.31 9.99
C LYS A 327 -0.07 -21.05 10.55
N LEU A 328 0.58 -19.97 10.13
CA LEU A 328 1.89 -19.55 10.63
C LEU A 328 1.87 -19.23 12.14
N ARG A 329 0.85 -18.50 12.60
CA ARG A 329 0.70 -18.18 14.03
C ARG A 329 0.55 -19.44 14.90
N LYS A 330 -0.18 -20.45 14.40
CA LYS A 330 -0.37 -21.73 15.11
C LYS A 330 0.93 -22.55 15.20
N LEU A 331 1.75 -22.51 14.14
CA LEU A 331 3.08 -23.14 14.17
C LEU A 331 3.95 -22.49 15.24
N ASN A 332 3.95 -21.15 15.32
CA ASN A 332 4.73 -20.42 16.31
C ASN A 332 4.22 -20.55 17.75
N SER A 333 2.92 -20.79 17.96
CA SER A 333 2.35 -20.97 19.31
C SER A 333 2.51 -22.38 19.87
N ASN A 334 2.67 -23.38 19.00
CA ASN A 334 2.78 -24.78 19.39
C ASN A 334 4.24 -25.27 19.47
N GLY A 335 5.20 -24.49 18.97
CA GLY A 335 6.61 -24.68 19.24
C GLY A 335 6.94 -24.15 20.64
N GLY A 336 6.93 -25.03 21.65
CA GLY A 336 7.80 -24.85 22.80
C GLY A 336 9.24 -24.70 22.31
N ALA A 337 10.08 -24.03 23.10
CA ALA A 337 11.48 -23.74 22.80
C ALA A 337 12.35 -25.01 22.66
N GLU A 338 12.09 -25.81 21.65
CA GLU A 338 12.93 -26.92 21.23
C GLU A 338 13.48 -26.62 19.83
N ASP A 339 14.80 -26.75 19.75
CA ASP A 339 15.69 -26.51 18.62
C ASP A 339 15.06 -26.85 17.26
N THR A 340 14.63 -25.82 16.54
CA THR A 340 14.30 -25.93 15.11
C THR A 340 15.54 -25.65 14.28
N THR A 341 16.57 -26.48 14.42
CA THR A 341 17.77 -26.46 13.57
C THR A 341 17.67 -27.43 12.38
N SER A 342 16.51 -28.04 12.08
CA SER A 342 16.40 -29.08 11.04
C SER A 342 15.32 -28.91 9.96
N SER A 343 14.55 -27.81 9.94
CA SER A 343 13.76 -27.48 8.74
C SER A 343 14.59 -26.60 7.80
N SER A 344 15.58 -27.22 7.16
CA SER A 344 16.26 -26.63 6.01
C SER A 344 15.28 -26.58 4.84
N TYR A 345 14.46 -25.53 4.76
CA TYR A 345 14.06 -25.02 3.46
C TYR A 345 15.25 -24.20 2.92
N PRO A 346 15.98 -24.68 1.90
CA PRO A 346 17.04 -23.90 1.27
C PRO A 346 16.36 -22.75 0.51
N GLY A 347 16.36 -21.58 1.13
CA GLY A 347 15.61 -20.40 0.68
C GLY A 347 14.49 -20.11 1.68
N GLY A 348 14.67 -19.05 2.48
CA GLY A 348 13.61 -18.55 3.34
C GLY A 348 12.39 -18.27 2.47
N SER A 349 11.37 -19.13 2.56
CA SER A 349 10.19 -19.08 1.69
C SER A 349 9.58 -17.70 1.76
N PHE A 350 9.52 -17.01 0.62
CA PHE A 350 8.94 -15.69 0.47
C PHE A 350 7.50 -15.61 1.00
N LEU A 351 6.72 -16.71 0.94
CA LEU A 351 5.41 -16.79 1.58
C LEU A 351 5.47 -16.40 3.06
N SER A 352 6.56 -16.69 3.74
CA SER A 352 6.83 -16.23 5.11
C SER A 352 6.84 -14.70 5.16
N GLU A 353 7.68 -14.03 4.38
CA GLU A 353 7.81 -12.56 4.32
C GLU A 353 6.52 -11.86 3.84
N TYR A 354 5.83 -12.45 2.87
CA TYR A 354 4.52 -12.02 2.36
C TYR A 354 3.37 -12.18 3.36
N LEU A 355 3.40 -13.25 4.17
CA LEU A 355 2.45 -13.44 5.28
C LEU A 355 2.83 -12.58 6.50
N TYR A 356 4.09 -12.14 6.59
CA TYR A 356 4.62 -11.25 7.63
C TYR A 356 4.47 -9.76 7.33
N SER A 357 4.04 -9.33 6.13
CA SER A 357 3.64 -7.94 5.91
C SER A 357 2.37 -7.63 6.71
N LEU A 358 2.59 -7.27 7.97
CA LEU A 358 1.56 -6.93 8.94
C LEU A 358 0.57 -5.86 8.45
N PRO A 359 0.96 -4.85 7.63
CA PRO A 359 0.00 -3.92 7.03
C PRO A 359 -0.96 -4.63 6.08
N GLN A 360 -0.44 -5.43 5.14
CA GLN A 360 -1.18 -5.95 3.99
C GLN A 360 -2.36 -6.84 4.39
N SER A 361 -2.17 -7.80 5.30
CA SER A 361 -3.24 -8.71 5.75
C SER A 361 -4.36 -8.02 6.55
N VAL A 362 -4.02 -6.94 7.28
CA VAL A 362 -4.99 -6.17 8.08
C VAL A 362 -5.71 -5.16 7.20
N THR A 363 -4.97 -4.44 6.37
CA THR A 363 -5.49 -3.42 5.44
C THR A 363 -6.09 -4.01 4.16
N SER A 364 -5.98 -5.33 3.93
CA SER A 364 -6.75 -6.00 2.88
C SER A 364 -8.20 -6.27 3.30
N SER A 365 -8.49 -6.33 4.60
CA SER A 365 -9.77 -6.83 5.14
C SER A 365 -10.51 -5.87 6.06
N VAL A 366 -9.91 -4.72 6.41
CA VAL A 366 -10.48 -3.75 7.37
C VAL A 366 -10.63 -2.38 6.71
N PRO A 367 -11.82 -1.99 6.22
CA PRO A 367 -12.01 -0.69 5.56
C PRO A 367 -11.75 0.47 6.55
N LEU A 368 -10.93 1.44 6.14
CA LEU A 368 -10.65 2.63 6.97
C LEU A 368 -11.73 3.70 6.85
N THR A 369 -12.30 3.83 5.65
CA THR A 369 -13.34 4.80 5.34
C THR A 369 -14.65 4.09 5.05
N PRO A 370 -15.77 4.53 5.62
CA PRO A 370 -17.06 3.95 5.30
C PRO A 370 -17.40 4.25 3.83
N LEU A 371 -17.86 3.22 3.12
CA LEU A 371 -18.50 3.41 1.82
C LEU A 371 -19.77 4.27 1.99
N ARG A 372 -19.84 5.36 1.23
CA ARG A 372 -20.95 6.33 1.29
C ARG A 372 -21.86 6.26 0.05
N THR A 373 -21.34 5.73 -1.05
CA THR A 373 -21.94 5.79 -2.39
C THR A 373 -22.83 4.59 -2.73
N VAL A 374 -22.64 3.45 -2.06
CA VAL A 374 -23.40 2.21 -2.32
C VAL A 374 -24.66 2.15 -1.48
N SER A 375 -25.83 2.29 -2.13
CA SER A 375 -27.12 2.00 -1.50
C SER A 375 -27.17 0.52 -1.09
N LYS A 376 -27.79 0.21 0.05
CA LYS A 376 -28.01 -1.18 0.53
C LYS A 376 -26.75 -2.03 0.73
N ILE A 377 -25.60 -1.40 0.97
CA ILE A 377 -24.34 -2.14 1.17
C ILE A 377 -24.40 -3.22 2.27
N ALA A 378 -25.20 -3.03 3.34
CA ALA A 378 -25.40 -4.09 4.37
C ALA A 378 -26.08 -5.28 3.78
N ASP A 379 -27.11 -5.07 2.98
CA ASP A 379 -27.95 -6.17 2.53
C ASP A 379 -27.09 -7.10 1.66
N ARG A 380 -26.11 -6.53 0.93
CA ARG A 380 -25.12 -7.26 0.14
C ARG A 380 -23.98 -7.87 0.94
N LEU A 381 -23.50 -7.19 1.99
CA LEU A 381 -22.45 -7.69 2.88
C LEU A 381 -22.95 -8.64 3.98
N ALA A 382 -24.25 -8.63 4.29
CA ALA A 382 -24.88 -9.46 5.30
C ALA A 382 -24.72 -10.97 5.07
N PRO A 383 -24.94 -11.51 3.85
CA PRO A 383 -24.78 -12.94 3.58
C PRO A 383 -23.33 -13.41 3.59
N LEU A 384 -22.36 -12.51 3.52
CA LEU A 384 -20.94 -12.85 3.47
C LEU A 384 -20.36 -13.09 4.88
N PRO A 385 -19.47 -14.09 5.05
CA PRO A 385 -18.63 -14.19 6.25
C PRO A 385 -17.88 -12.89 6.51
N SER A 386 -17.63 -12.58 7.80
CA SER A 386 -17.04 -11.29 8.21
C SER A 386 -15.75 -10.93 7.46
N LEU A 387 -14.87 -11.91 7.25
CA LEU A 387 -13.63 -11.71 6.48
C LEU A 387 -13.91 -11.40 5.01
N HIS A 388 -14.83 -12.14 4.37
CA HIS A 388 -15.19 -11.96 2.97
C HIS A 388 -15.81 -10.58 2.76
N ALA A 389 -16.74 -10.22 3.65
CA ALA A 389 -17.38 -8.92 3.69
C ALA A 389 -16.37 -7.78 3.87
N GLY A 390 -15.40 -7.94 4.78
CA GLY A 390 -14.36 -6.93 5.01
C GLY A 390 -13.44 -6.71 3.80
N VAL A 391 -13.01 -7.78 3.14
CA VAL A 391 -12.22 -7.69 1.89
C VAL A 391 -13.06 -7.06 0.77
N ALA A 392 -14.30 -7.49 0.59
CA ALA A 392 -15.18 -6.94 -0.44
C ALA A 392 -15.52 -5.46 -0.20
N GLU A 393 -15.77 -5.05 1.05
CA GLU A 393 -16.01 -3.64 1.43
C GLU A 393 -14.76 -2.79 1.15
N ALA A 394 -13.57 -3.27 1.52
CA ALA A 394 -12.32 -2.56 1.29
C ALA A 394 -11.98 -2.43 -0.22
N TRP A 395 -12.20 -3.49 -1.00
CA TRP A 395 -12.05 -3.47 -2.46
C TRP A 395 -13.00 -2.44 -3.09
N THR A 396 -14.27 -2.49 -2.69
CA THR A 396 -15.30 -1.60 -3.19
C THR A 396 -14.97 -0.14 -2.85
N GLY A 397 -14.47 0.14 -1.64
CA GLY A 397 -13.99 1.47 -1.26
C GLY A 397 -12.84 1.98 -2.12
N ALA A 398 -11.86 1.12 -2.41
CA ALA A 398 -10.72 1.49 -3.26
C ALA A 398 -11.17 1.83 -4.69
N VAL A 399 -12.03 1.01 -5.27
CA VAL A 399 -12.57 1.19 -6.63
C VAL A 399 -13.51 2.39 -6.70
N ASP A 400 -14.39 2.59 -5.70
CA ASP A 400 -15.23 3.77 -5.56
C ASP A 400 -14.40 5.05 -5.62
N ARG A 401 -13.27 5.06 -4.92
CA ARG A 401 -12.40 6.23 -4.89
C ARG A 401 -11.78 6.51 -6.24
N LEU A 402 -11.28 5.50 -6.95
CA LEU A 402 -10.77 5.67 -8.32
C LEU A 402 -11.84 6.26 -9.24
N LEU A 403 -13.06 5.76 -9.16
CA LEU A 403 -14.17 6.20 -10.00
C LEU A 403 -14.65 7.61 -9.67
N THR A 404 -14.69 7.96 -8.38
CA THR A 404 -14.94 9.33 -7.94
C THR A 404 -13.87 10.27 -8.52
N MET A 405 -12.60 9.87 -8.44
CA MET A 405 -11.50 10.65 -8.99
C MET A 405 -11.59 10.81 -10.52
N LYS A 406 -12.11 9.80 -11.23
CA LYS A 406 -12.40 9.87 -12.66
C LYS A 406 -13.56 10.82 -12.98
N ALA A 407 -14.64 10.79 -12.17
CA ALA A 407 -15.76 11.71 -12.34
C ALA A 407 -15.32 13.17 -12.11
N ASP A 408 -14.44 13.37 -11.13
CA ASP A 408 -13.88 14.66 -10.75
C ASP A 408 -12.52 14.93 -11.45
N GLU A 409 -12.24 14.32 -12.61
CA GLU A 409 -10.93 14.42 -13.27
C GLU A 409 -10.57 15.87 -13.64
N ALA A 410 -11.58 16.69 -13.96
CA ALA A 410 -11.41 18.12 -14.21
C ALA A 410 -10.80 18.85 -13.00
N ASP A 411 -11.16 18.45 -11.78
CA ASP A 411 -10.71 19.07 -10.54
C ASP A 411 -9.45 18.40 -9.97
N ASN A 412 -9.28 17.09 -10.18
CA ASN A 412 -8.14 16.31 -9.68
C ASN A 412 -6.92 16.35 -10.61
N GLY A 413 -7.06 16.91 -11.81
CA GLY A 413 -5.98 17.11 -12.78
C GLY A 413 -5.62 15.88 -13.62
N TYR A 414 -5.60 14.67 -13.04
CA TYR A 414 -5.35 13.43 -13.78
C TYR A 414 -5.83 12.15 -13.05
N LEU A 415 -6.08 11.12 -13.84
CA LEU A 415 -6.38 9.77 -13.35
C LEU A 415 -5.10 8.91 -13.22
N PRO A 416 -4.94 8.10 -12.15
CA PRO A 416 -3.85 7.14 -12.04
C PRO A 416 -3.82 6.15 -13.22
N PHE A 417 -2.63 5.66 -13.57
CA PHE A 417 -2.47 4.56 -14.51
C PHE A 417 -3.11 3.29 -13.95
N VAL A 418 -4.10 2.74 -14.64
CA VAL A 418 -4.83 1.58 -14.14
C VAL A 418 -4.21 0.28 -14.62
N CYS A 419 -3.82 -0.56 -13.68
CA CYS A 419 -3.18 -1.86 -13.91
C CYS A 419 -4.12 -2.99 -13.49
N ARG A 420 -4.80 -3.62 -14.45
CA ARG A 420 -5.59 -4.82 -14.19
C ARG A 420 -4.65 -6.02 -14.05
N THR A 421 -4.42 -6.44 -12.81
CA THR A 421 -3.49 -7.52 -12.48
C THR A 421 -3.85 -8.84 -13.15
N GLY A 422 -5.14 -9.11 -13.39
CA GLY A 422 -5.60 -10.28 -14.16
C GLY A 422 -4.99 -10.41 -15.57
N PHE A 423 -4.66 -9.29 -16.23
CA PHE A 423 -3.97 -9.29 -17.52
C PHE A 423 -2.51 -9.74 -17.38
N LEU A 424 -1.80 -9.25 -16.36
CA LEU A 424 -0.43 -9.71 -16.05
C LEU A 424 -0.42 -11.20 -15.67
N MET A 425 -1.48 -11.66 -15.01
CA MET A 425 -1.63 -13.06 -14.62
C MET A 425 -1.96 -14.01 -15.79
N GLY A 426 -2.17 -13.50 -17.02
CA GLY A 426 -2.53 -14.35 -18.18
C GLY A 426 -3.89 -15.02 -18.03
N ARG A 427 -4.82 -14.44 -17.25
CA ARG A 427 -6.15 -15.02 -16.98
C ARG A 427 -7.13 -14.72 -18.13
N THR A 428 -6.76 -15.12 -19.34
CA THR A 428 -7.57 -14.99 -20.56
C THR A 428 -8.88 -15.79 -20.47
N GLY A 429 -9.96 -15.27 -21.04
CA GLY A 429 -11.25 -15.99 -21.15
C GLY A 429 -12.09 -16.11 -19.87
N LYS A 430 -11.57 -15.87 -18.67
CA LYS A 430 -12.35 -15.95 -17.41
C LYS A 430 -13.04 -14.65 -16.97
N LEU A 431 -12.69 -13.53 -17.59
CA LEU A 431 -13.01 -12.19 -17.08
C LEU A 431 -13.51 -11.20 -18.15
N GLY A 432 -13.94 -11.72 -19.32
CA GLY A 432 -14.47 -11.01 -20.49
C GLY A 432 -13.55 -9.91 -20.99
N ASP A 433 -12.73 -10.07 -22.03
CA ASP A 433 -13.14 -9.93 -23.44
C ASP A 433 -11.96 -10.15 -24.43
N GLY A 434 -10.90 -10.83 -23.99
CA GLY A 434 -9.76 -11.24 -24.83
C GLY A 434 -9.73 -12.74 -25.10
N THR A 435 -9.61 -13.13 -26.38
CA THR A 435 -9.22 -14.48 -26.81
C THR A 435 -7.71 -14.69 -26.76
N GLU A 436 -6.93 -13.61 -26.59
CA GLU A 436 -5.48 -13.59 -26.70
C GLU A 436 -4.83 -13.18 -25.37
N ASP A 437 -3.69 -13.79 -25.07
CA ASP A 437 -2.87 -13.44 -23.91
C ASP A 437 -2.14 -12.12 -24.17
N VAL A 438 -2.50 -11.09 -23.41
CA VAL A 438 -1.92 -9.74 -23.47
C VAL A 438 -0.97 -9.45 -22.31
N SER A 439 -0.54 -10.48 -21.57
CA SER A 439 0.30 -10.33 -20.38
C SER A 439 1.64 -9.64 -20.67
N GLU A 440 2.26 -9.94 -21.82
CA GLU A 440 3.52 -9.31 -22.24
C GLU A 440 3.36 -7.81 -22.54
N LEU A 441 2.29 -7.44 -23.25
CA LEU A 441 1.98 -6.05 -23.54
C LEU A 441 1.66 -5.28 -22.25
N ALA A 442 0.86 -5.88 -21.37
CA ALA A 442 0.53 -5.30 -20.07
C ALA A 442 1.81 -5.09 -19.22
N LEU A 443 2.72 -6.07 -19.20
CA LEU A 443 3.99 -5.99 -18.49
C LEU A 443 4.86 -4.86 -19.03
N THR A 444 4.96 -4.75 -20.36
CA THR A 444 5.74 -3.71 -21.03
C THR A 444 5.21 -2.31 -20.69
N ASN A 445 3.89 -2.11 -20.80
CA ASN A 445 3.24 -0.82 -20.51
C ASN A 445 3.44 -0.40 -19.06
N VAL A 446 3.24 -1.34 -18.13
CA VAL A 446 3.45 -1.12 -16.69
C VAL A 446 4.90 -0.71 -16.43
N LEU A 447 5.87 -1.44 -16.99
CA LEU A 447 7.29 -1.14 -16.81
C LEU A 447 7.65 0.23 -17.33
N GLN A 448 7.21 0.57 -18.56
CA GLN A 448 7.48 1.88 -19.15
C GLN A 448 6.86 3.01 -18.32
N TYR A 449 5.65 2.81 -17.80
CA TYR A 449 5.02 3.78 -16.93
C TYR A 449 5.82 3.93 -15.63
N VAL A 450 6.04 2.85 -14.88
CA VAL A 450 6.72 2.88 -13.58
C VAL A 450 8.12 3.48 -13.69
N THR A 451 8.90 3.09 -14.70
CA THR A 451 10.28 3.57 -14.92
C THR A 451 10.36 4.92 -15.64
N GLY A 452 9.24 5.46 -16.13
CA GLY A 452 9.20 6.73 -16.85
C GLY A 452 9.74 6.68 -18.29
N THR A 453 9.99 5.49 -18.86
CA THR A 453 10.51 5.33 -20.22
C THR A 453 9.39 5.33 -21.27
N ARG A 454 8.60 6.41 -21.31
CA ARG A 454 7.36 6.54 -22.12
C ARG A 454 7.55 6.21 -23.61
N SER A 455 8.69 6.52 -24.21
CA SER A 455 8.89 6.42 -25.66
C SER A 455 9.92 5.36 -26.08
N ARG A 456 10.51 4.63 -25.13
CA ARG A 456 11.56 3.65 -25.43
C ARG A 456 11.11 2.28 -24.94
N PRO A 457 11.13 1.25 -25.80
CA PRO A 457 10.92 -0.11 -25.32
C PRO A 457 11.98 -0.42 -24.25
N PRO A 458 11.61 -1.05 -23.13
CA PRO A 458 12.60 -1.49 -22.16
C PRO A 458 13.60 -2.43 -22.84
N LYS A 459 14.84 -2.44 -22.37
CA LYS A 459 15.87 -3.32 -22.93
C LYS A 459 15.40 -4.78 -22.84
N PRO A 460 15.70 -5.64 -23.83
CA PRO A 460 15.27 -7.05 -23.81
C PRO A 460 15.61 -7.77 -22.50
N GLU A 461 16.82 -7.56 -21.98
CA GLU A 461 17.27 -8.14 -20.70
C GLU A 461 16.39 -7.74 -19.50
N VAL A 462 15.90 -6.50 -19.49
CA VAL A 462 15.01 -5.97 -18.44
C VAL A 462 13.63 -6.61 -18.56
N LEU A 463 13.12 -6.76 -19.79
CA LEU A 463 11.85 -7.45 -20.04
C LEU A 463 11.94 -8.93 -19.67
N ASP A 464 13.02 -9.62 -20.04
CA ASP A 464 13.23 -11.03 -19.70
C ASP A 464 13.25 -11.23 -18.19
N ALA A 465 14.02 -10.42 -17.46
CA ALA A 465 14.07 -10.46 -16.00
C ALA A 465 12.70 -10.12 -15.36
N ALA A 466 11.95 -9.19 -15.95
CA ALA A 466 10.60 -8.89 -15.50
C ALA A 466 9.62 -10.05 -15.73
N ARG A 467 9.74 -10.77 -16.86
CA ARG A 467 8.92 -11.97 -17.14
C ARG A 467 9.23 -13.08 -16.15
N ASP A 468 10.51 -13.31 -15.84
CA ASP A 468 10.91 -14.27 -14.82
C ASP A 468 10.36 -13.90 -13.44
N ALA A 469 10.49 -12.63 -13.04
CA ALA A 469 9.92 -12.13 -11.79
C ALA A 469 8.39 -12.34 -11.74
N LEU A 470 7.69 -12.03 -12.83
CA LEU A 470 6.24 -12.23 -12.93
C LEU A 470 5.86 -13.72 -12.85
N ARG A 471 6.62 -14.63 -13.46
CA ARG A 471 6.39 -16.08 -13.36
C ARG A 471 6.47 -16.56 -11.91
N VAL A 472 7.49 -16.12 -11.17
CA VAL A 472 7.62 -16.50 -9.75
C VAL A 472 6.41 -15.99 -8.94
N VAL A 473 5.95 -14.76 -9.19
CA VAL A 473 4.75 -14.22 -8.52
C VAL A 473 3.50 -15.04 -8.88
N LYS A 474 3.36 -15.47 -10.14
CA LYS A 474 2.24 -16.32 -10.57
C LYS A 474 2.21 -17.62 -9.78
N ASP A 475 3.33 -18.34 -9.76
CA ASP A 475 3.45 -19.65 -9.10
C ASP A 475 3.13 -19.54 -7.59
N GLU A 476 3.69 -18.53 -6.91
CA GLU A 476 3.44 -18.32 -5.49
C GLU A 476 2.00 -17.90 -5.18
N CYS A 477 1.40 -17.05 -6.02
CA CYS A 477 0.01 -16.65 -5.86
C CYS A 477 -0.94 -17.83 -6.04
N GLU A 478 -0.68 -18.69 -7.02
CA GLU A 478 -1.45 -19.91 -7.24
C GLU A 478 -1.33 -20.86 -6.04
N ASN A 479 -0.13 -21.04 -5.50
CA ASN A 479 0.08 -21.84 -4.29
C ASN A 479 -0.65 -21.27 -3.07
N LEU A 480 -0.69 -19.95 -2.91
CA LEU A 480 -1.39 -19.29 -1.80
C LEU A 480 -2.91 -19.51 -1.84
N VAL A 481 -3.49 -19.54 -3.03
CA VAL A 481 -4.94 -19.69 -3.21
C VAL A 481 -5.39 -21.14 -3.45
N ALA A 482 -4.46 -22.07 -3.65
CA ALA A 482 -4.75 -23.48 -3.91
C ALA A 482 -5.61 -24.14 -2.81
N ASP A 483 -5.33 -23.82 -1.54
CA ASP A 483 -6.05 -24.35 -0.38
C ASP A 483 -7.26 -23.49 0.03
N VAL A 484 -7.61 -22.47 -0.76
CA VAL A 484 -8.75 -21.59 -0.49
C VAL A 484 -9.98 -22.15 -1.22
N PRO A 485 -11.03 -22.58 -0.49
CA PRO A 485 -12.28 -23.00 -1.08
C PRO A 485 -12.80 -21.91 -2.02
N GLU A 486 -13.39 -22.35 -3.12
CA GLU A 486 -14.11 -21.43 -3.98
C GLU A 486 -15.24 -20.75 -3.18
N LEU A 487 -15.57 -19.53 -3.56
CA LEU A 487 -16.76 -18.86 -3.02
C LEU A 487 -17.98 -19.73 -3.36
N THR A 488 -18.83 -19.98 -2.37
CA THR A 488 -20.09 -20.66 -2.63
C THR A 488 -20.94 -19.83 -3.59
N GLY A 489 -21.84 -20.46 -4.36
CA GLY A 489 -22.72 -19.74 -5.30
C GLY A 489 -23.43 -18.51 -4.67
N PRO A 490 -23.99 -18.61 -3.45
CA PRO A 490 -24.55 -17.46 -2.75
C PRO A 490 -23.54 -16.37 -2.39
N GLU A 491 -22.32 -16.73 -1.96
CA GLU A 491 -21.27 -15.76 -1.66
C GLU A 491 -20.77 -15.06 -2.93
N LEU A 492 -20.53 -15.81 -4.00
CA LEU A 492 -20.14 -15.27 -5.29
C LEU A 492 -21.18 -14.27 -5.79
N LYS A 493 -22.46 -14.66 -5.76
CA LYS A 493 -23.57 -13.78 -6.12
C LYS A 493 -23.62 -12.53 -5.24
N ALA A 494 -23.39 -12.65 -3.93
CA ALA A 494 -23.38 -11.49 -3.03
C ALA A 494 -22.22 -10.52 -3.31
N VAL A 495 -21.03 -11.06 -3.63
CA VAL A 495 -19.86 -10.28 -4.04
C VAL A 495 -20.11 -9.58 -5.39
N GLU A 496 -20.68 -10.30 -6.35
CA GLU A 496 -21.08 -9.74 -7.64
C GLU A 496 -22.14 -8.65 -7.47
N ASP A 497 -23.23 -8.94 -6.77
CA ASP A 497 -24.31 -7.98 -6.48
C ASP A 497 -23.78 -6.71 -5.80
N LEU A 498 -22.82 -6.84 -4.88
CA LEU A 498 -22.15 -5.69 -4.25
C LEU A 498 -21.40 -4.85 -5.28
N ALA A 499 -20.59 -5.50 -6.13
CA ALA A 499 -19.83 -4.82 -7.18
C ALA A 499 -20.76 -4.18 -8.23
N PHE A 500 -21.88 -4.83 -8.57
CA PHE A 500 -22.88 -4.30 -9.50
C PHE A 500 -23.66 -3.12 -8.89
N GLU A 501 -24.11 -3.21 -7.63
CA GLU A 501 -24.89 -2.13 -7.01
C GLU A 501 -24.08 -0.84 -6.81
N HIS A 502 -22.76 -0.94 -6.87
CA HIS A 502 -21.89 0.21 -6.97
C HIS A 502 -22.08 0.92 -8.32
N LYS A 503 -22.92 1.96 -8.35
CA LYS A 503 -23.24 2.74 -9.57
C LYS A 503 -22.03 3.30 -10.32
N GLY A 504 -20.88 3.47 -9.65
CA GLY A 504 -19.64 3.85 -10.36
C GLY A 504 -19.02 2.70 -11.18
N ILE A 505 -19.28 1.44 -10.81
CA ILE A 505 -18.84 0.23 -11.52
C ILE A 505 -19.80 -0.11 -12.67
N LEU A 506 -21.07 0.25 -12.53
CA LEU A 506 -22.08 0.28 -13.58
C LEU A 506 -22.13 1.65 -14.28
N ILE A 507 -21.28 1.86 -15.28
CA ILE A 507 -21.55 2.91 -16.27
C ILE A 507 -22.38 2.29 -17.40
N GLN A 508 -23.68 2.59 -17.32
CA GLN A 508 -24.77 2.24 -18.22
C GLN A 508 -25.03 0.73 -18.37
N ASP A 509 -24.40 0.02 -19.31
CA ASP A 509 -24.78 -1.38 -19.64
C ASP A 509 -23.60 -2.37 -19.60
N LYS A 510 -22.47 -1.97 -19.01
CA LYS A 510 -21.23 -2.77 -18.95
C LYS A 510 -20.57 -2.64 -17.58
N THR A 511 -20.42 -3.76 -16.88
CA THR A 511 -19.52 -3.89 -15.72
C THR A 511 -18.11 -3.51 -16.16
N LEU A 512 -17.53 -2.39 -15.68
CA LEU A 512 -16.11 -2.01 -15.89
C LEU A 512 -15.48 -2.56 -17.20
N MET A 513 -16.10 -2.37 -18.37
CA MET A 513 -15.55 -2.90 -19.63
C MET A 513 -14.41 -2.05 -20.20
N ASP A 514 -13.88 -1.10 -19.44
CA ASP A 514 -12.72 -0.31 -19.88
C ASP A 514 -11.90 0.20 -18.69
N THR A 515 -11.10 -0.67 -18.08
CA THR A 515 -9.69 -0.30 -17.92
C THR A 515 -8.98 -0.83 -19.15
N VAL A 516 -9.26 -0.13 -20.24
CA VAL A 516 -8.53 -0.15 -21.49
C VAL A 516 -8.42 -1.55 -22.11
N LEU A 517 -9.31 -1.87 -23.05
CA LEU A 517 -9.04 -2.91 -24.04
C LEU A 517 -7.71 -2.56 -24.77
N PRO A 518 -6.66 -3.39 -24.71
CA PRO A 518 -5.53 -3.25 -25.62
C PRO A 518 -5.94 -3.83 -26.98
N ARG A 519 -6.95 -3.23 -27.63
CA ARG A 519 -7.33 -3.57 -29.01
C ARG A 519 -6.88 -2.53 -30.03
N LYS A 520 -6.35 -1.40 -29.57
CA LYS A 520 -5.63 -0.43 -30.41
C LYS A 520 -4.43 0.07 -29.63
N GLU A 521 -3.30 0.18 -30.30
CA GLU A 521 -2.05 0.77 -29.81
C GLU A 521 -2.35 1.93 -28.85
N TRP A 522 -1.98 1.79 -27.58
CA TRP A 522 -2.10 2.89 -26.64
C TRP A 522 -1.00 3.89 -26.95
N SER A 523 -1.31 4.89 -27.77
CA SER A 523 -0.58 6.14 -27.70
C SER A 523 -0.91 6.80 -26.37
N LEU A 524 0.11 7.22 -25.62
CA LEU A 524 0.06 7.93 -24.35
C LEU A 524 -0.85 9.19 -24.37
N LYS A 525 -2.18 9.06 -24.40
CA LYS A 525 -3.07 10.23 -24.36
C LYS A 525 -3.10 10.91 -22.99
N ALA A 526 -2.81 10.19 -21.90
CA ALA A 526 -2.65 10.80 -20.57
C ALA A 526 -1.36 11.66 -20.45
N ALA A 527 -0.43 11.57 -21.40
CA ALA A 527 0.74 12.44 -21.45
C ALA A 527 0.52 13.72 -22.28
N LYS A 528 -0.49 13.78 -23.16
CA LYS A 528 -0.70 14.94 -24.06
C LYS A 528 -1.15 16.22 -23.34
N LYS A 529 -1.67 16.14 -22.11
CA LYS A 529 -1.97 17.34 -21.29
C LYS A 529 -0.82 17.78 -20.37
N LEU A 530 0.30 17.05 -20.35
CA LEU A 530 1.50 17.39 -19.58
C LEU A 530 2.74 17.60 -20.47
N THR A 531 2.59 17.59 -21.79
CA THR A 531 3.61 18.08 -22.74
C THR A 531 3.62 19.60 -22.72
N GLY A 532 4.26 20.15 -21.68
CA GLY A 532 4.47 21.58 -21.53
C GLY A 532 5.46 21.86 -20.39
N CYS A 533 6.68 21.33 -20.45
CA CYS A 533 7.78 22.07 -19.83
C CYS A 533 7.98 23.30 -20.70
N ALA A 534 7.88 24.48 -20.08
CA ALA A 534 8.08 25.80 -20.69
C ALA A 534 9.50 26.03 -21.25
N CYS A 535 10.28 24.97 -21.39
CA CYS A 535 11.71 24.96 -21.67
C CYS A 535 12.08 24.18 -22.93
N CYS A 536 11.22 23.30 -23.46
CA CYS A 536 11.66 22.28 -24.44
C CYS A 536 10.65 21.88 -25.54
N ALA A 537 9.62 22.68 -25.86
CA ALA A 537 8.79 22.41 -27.03
C ALA A 537 9.32 23.20 -28.24
N PRO A 538 9.79 22.57 -29.33
CA PRO A 538 9.80 23.25 -30.62
C PRO A 538 8.34 23.50 -31.03
N GLU A 539 8.05 24.71 -31.48
CA GLU A 539 6.77 25.10 -32.05
C GLU A 539 6.47 24.19 -33.25
N GLU A 540 5.45 23.34 -33.15
CA GLU A 540 4.86 22.66 -34.31
C GLU A 540 3.51 23.33 -34.58
N GLU A 541 3.40 23.89 -35.78
CA GLU A 541 2.24 24.50 -36.39
C GLU A 541 1.12 23.44 -36.53
N ASP A 542 0.00 23.62 -35.83
CA ASP A 542 -1.23 22.89 -36.14
C ASP A 542 -2.04 23.72 -37.15
N ASP A 543 -1.88 23.33 -38.42
CA ASP A 543 -2.79 23.65 -39.53
C ASP A 543 -4.21 23.13 -39.25
N ASP A 544 -5.17 24.00 -39.61
CA ASP A 544 -6.55 23.76 -40.04
C ASP A 544 -7.24 22.40 -39.75
N GLU A 545 -8.40 22.46 -39.09
CA GLU A 545 -9.67 22.00 -39.67
C GLU A 545 -10.88 22.32 -38.77
N GLY A 546 -11.84 23.10 -39.30
CA GLY A 546 -13.27 22.90 -39.02
C GLY A 546 -13.99 23.90 -38.10
N THR A 547 -14.10 25.16 -38.53
CA THR A 547 -15.12 26.10 -38.01
C THR A 547 -16.49 25.73 -38.58
N GLU A 548 -17.38 25.13 -37.78
CA GLU A 548 -18.83 25.17 -38.06
C GLU A 548 -19.45 26.29 -37.22
N SER A 549 -19.64 27.42 -37.90
CA SER A 549 -20.35 28.59 -37.41
C SER A 549 -21.85 28.34 -37.30
N ALA A 550 -22.40 28.79 -36.18
CA ALA A 550 -23.83 28.98 -35.98
C ALA A 550 -24.44 29.92 -37.02
N THR A 551 -25.61 29.55 -37.55
CA THR A 551 -26.60 30.51 -38.04
C THR A 551 -27.98 30.04 -37.57
N GLU A 552 -28.51 30.78 -36.60
CA GLU A 552 -29.94 30.94 -36.36
C GLU A 552 -30.57 31.55 -37.61
N GLU A 553 -31.71 31.01 -38.06
CA GLU A 553 -32.67 31.78 -38.86
C GLU A 553 -34.08 31.23 -38.62
N GLU A 554 -34.84 31.99 -37.81
CA GLU A 554 -36.30 32.01 -37.78
C GLU A 554 -36.79 32.72 -39.06
N HIS A 555 -37.79 32.17 -39.77
CA HIS A 555 -38.98 32.94 -40.19
C HIS A 555 -40.05 32.08 -40.88
N GLU A 556 -41.25 32.16 -40.28
CA GLU A 556 -42.60 32.27 -40.83
C GLU A 556 -42.99 31.68 -42.20
N GLU A 557 -44.01 30.81 -42.11
CA GLU A 557 -45.10 30.67 -43.07
C GLU A 557 -45.91 31.99 -43.17
N ALA A 558 -46.15 32.52 -44.38
CA ALA A 558 -47.48 32.87 -44.90
C ALA A 558 -47.44 33.74 -46.19
N GLU A 559 -48.36 33.37 -47.08
CA GLU A 559 -49.06 34.17 -48.11
C GLU A 559 -48.44 34.44 -49.50
N GLU A 560 -49.08 33.78 -50.47
CA GLU A 560 -49.70 34.29 -51.71
C GLU A 560 -48.92 35.15 -52.74
N SER A 561 -49.18 34.76 -53.99
CA SER A 561 -48.95 35.40 -55.31
C SER A 561 -47.67 35.07 -56.06
#